data_AF-I6R3Z3-F1
#
_entry.id   AF-I6R3Z3-F1
#
_cell.length_a   1.000
_cell.length_b   1.000
_cell.length_c   1.000
_cell.angle_alpha   90.00
_cell.angle_beta   90.00
_cell.angle_gamma   90.00
#
_symmetry.space_group_name_H-M   'P 1'
#
loop_
_entity.id
_entity.type
_entity.pdbx_description
1 polymer ?
#
loop_
_entity_poly.entity_id
_entity_poly.type
_entity_poly.pdbx_seq_one_letter_code
_entity_poly.pdbx_strand_id
1 'polypeptide(L)'
;LTWTTVWTDLLSDMEYYKGRAYRIEDVPGDKAAFYTFIAYPLDLFEEGSVVNVLTSLVGNVFGFKAIRALRLEDIRFPVAFVKTCNGPPSGIQVERDKLNKYGRPMLGCTIKPKLGLSAKNYGRAVYECLRGGLDLTKDDENINSQPFQRWQDRFEFVANAVDKATLDTGERKGHYLNVTSGDVEQMMKRAEFAKELGQPIIMHDFLTAGFTANTTLAKWCRDNGMLLHIHRAMHAVIDRNPNHGIHFRVLVKCLRLSGGDHLHTGTV
;
A
#
# COMPACT_ATOMS: atom_id res chain seq x y z
N LEU A 1 -7.78 16.11 21.19
CA LEU A 1 -8.87 15.81 22.14
C LEU A 1 -8.47 16.36 23.50
N THR A 2 -9.30 17.23 24.05
CA THR A 2 -9.18 17.75 25.41
C THR A 2 -10.43 17.33 26.18
N TRP A 3 -10.35 17.30 27.51
CA TRP A 3 -11.43 16.82 28.38
C TRP A 3 -12.11 17.96 29.15
N THR A 4 -11.57 19.17 29.04
CA THR A 4 -12.07 20.36 29.72
C THR A 4 -12.18 21.51 28.72
N THR A 5 -13.09 22.44 28.98
CA THR A 5 -13.25 23.66 28.18
C THR A 5 -11.95 24.45 28.16
N VAL A 6 -11.59 24.96 26.99
CA VAL A 6 -10.40 25.80 26.82
C VAL A 6 -10.80 27.14 26.22
N TRP A 7 -10.29 28.22 26.79
CA TRP A 7 -10.63 29.57 26.33
C TRP A 7 -10.14 29.86 24.91
N THR A 8 -9.13 29.12 24.45
CA THR A 8 -8.57 29.23 23.09
C THR A 8 -9.58 28.87 22.00
N ASP A 9 -10.67 28.17 22.35
CA ASP A 9 -11.80 27.96 21.42
C ASP A 9 -12.43 29.28 20.97
N LEU A 10 -12.35 30.35 21.79
CA LEU A 10 -12.84 31.69 21.46
C LEU A 10 -11.97 32.42 20.41
N LEU A 11 -10.80 31.85 20.05
CA LEU A 11 -9.91 32.40 19.03
C LEU A 11 -10.15 31.80 17.64
N SER A 12 -11.10 30.85 17.50
CA SER A 12 -11.38 30.15 16.24
C SER A 12 -12.89 29.95 16.04
N ASP A 13 -13.30 29.73 14.80
CA ASP A 13 -14.68 29.35 14.48
C ASP A 13 -14.89 27.84 14.77
N MET A 14 -15.13 27.53 16.05
CA MET A 14 -15.38 26.15 16.47
C MET A 14 -16.69 25.59 15.92
N GLU A 15 -17.64 26.43 15.52
CA GLU A 15 -18.81 25.95 14.81
C GLU A 15 -18.39 25.37 13.46
N TYR A 16 -17.54 26.07 12.71
CA TYR A 16 -17.00 25.54 11.46
C TYR A 16 -16.12 24.30 11.68
N TYR A 17 -15.09 24.37 12.53
CA TYR A 17 -14.02 23.35 12.58
C TYR A 17 -14.36 22.07 13.36
N LYS A 18 -15.42 22.02 14.16
CA LYS A 18 -15.73 20.81 14.93
C LYS A 18 -16.19 19.66 14.03
N GLY A 19 -15.65 18.47 14.25
CA GLY A 19 -16.24 17.23 13.75
C GLY A 19 -17.58 16.95 14.43
N ARG A 20 -18.59 16.50 13.68
CA ARG A 20 -19.96 16.34 14.18
C ARG A 20 -20.48 14.93 13.91
N ALA A 21 -20.87 14.23 14.97
CA ALA A 21 -21.72 13.05 14.83
C ALA A 21 -23.13 13.51 14.44
N TYR A 22 -23.62 13.09 13.28
CA TYR A 22 -24.91 13.56 12.73
C TYR A 22 -25.97 12.45 12.63
N ARG A 23 -25.57 11.19 12.79
CA ARG A 23 -26.48 10.04 12.77
C ARG A 23 -25.89 8.90 13.59
N ILE A 24 -26.76 8.19 14.29
CA ILE A 24 -26.44 6.97 15.05
C ILE A 24 -27.52 5.94 14.70
N GLU A 25 -27.11 4.72 14.39
CA GLU A 25 -27.99 3.60 14.03
C GLU A 25 -27.59 2.36 14.83
N ASP A 26 -28.54 1.51 15.21
CA ASP A 26 -28.25 0.21 15.85
C ASP A 26 -27.57 -0.74 14.86
N VAL A 27 -26.61 -1.54 15.33
CA VAL A 27 -26.05 -2.62 14.52
C VAL A 27 -27.03 -3.81 14.54
N PRO A 28 -27.54 -4.28 13.40
CA PRO A 28 -28.45 -5.42 13.37
C PRO A 28 -27.82 -6.66 14.02
N GLY A 29 -28.50 -7.23 15.01
CA GLY A 29 -28.03 -8.43 15.71
C GLY A 29 -27.09 -8.15 16.90
N ASP A 30 -26.69 -6.91 17.16
CA ASP A 30 -25.87 -6.54 18.33
C ASP A 30 -26.47 -5.34 19.07
N LYS A 31 -27.10 -5.61 20.22
CA LYS A 31 -27.74 -4.58 21.07
C LYS A 31 -26.74 -3.65 21.77
N ALA A 32 -25.44 -3.97 21.72
CA ALA A 32 -24.38 -3.25 22.40
C ALA A 32 -23.50 -2.43 21.45
N ALA A 33 -23.78 -2.47 20.15
CA ALA A 33 -23.00 -1.80 19.11
C ALA A 33 -23.86 -0.85 18.27
N PHE A 34 -23.23 0.24 17.82
CA PHE A 34 -23.89 1.29 17.05
C PHE A 34 -23.03 1.68 15.85
N TYR A 35 -23.65 1.95 14.70
CA TYR A 35 -23.02 2.72 13.64
C TYR A 35 -23.14 4.21 13.96
N THR A 36 -22.01 4.90 14.07
CA THR A 36 -21.97 6.36 14.27
C THR A 36 -21.39 7.02 13.04
N PHE A 37 -22.12 7.98 12.47
CA PHE A 37 -21.71 8.71 11.29
C PHE A 37 -21.21 10.11 11.68
N ILE A 38 -19.95 10.40 11.33
CA ILE A 38 -19.27 11.64 11.70
C ILE A 38 -18.87 12.39 10.44
N ALA A 39 -19.18 13.69 10.40
CA ALA A 39 -18.75 14.60 9.34
C ALA A 39 -17.62 15.50 9.84
N TYR A 40 -16.59 15.67 9.01
CA TYR A 40 -15.44 16.53 9.26
C TYR A 40 -15.35 17.58 8.15
N PRO A 41 -15.18 18.88 8.48
CA PRO A 41 -14.85 19.91 7.49
C PRO A 41 -13.59 19.55 6.71
N LEU A 42 -13.58 19.89 5.41
CA LEU A 42 -12.45 19.56 4.52
C LEU A 42 -11.14 20.21 4.98
N ASP A 43 -11.22 21.45 5.46
CA ASP A 43 -10.06 22.27 5.83
C ASP A 43 -9.28 21.74 7.04
N LEU A 44 -9.78 20.68 7.70
CA LEU A 44 -9.04 19.98 8.74
C LEU A 44 -7.93 19.06 8.20
N PHE A 45 -7.91 18.81 6.89
CA PHE A 45 -7.06 17.80 6.29
C PHE A 45 -6.04 18.42 5.33
N GLU A 46 -4.77 18.10 5.58
CA GLU A 46 -3.66 18.44 4.69
C GLU A 46 -3.84 17.79 3.30
N GLU A 47 -3.71 18.59 2.25
CA GLU A 47 -3.86 18.17 0.86
C GLU A 47 -2.90 17.04 0.49
N GLY A 48 -3.42 15.98 -0.14
CA GLY A 48 -2.63 14.84 -0.58
C GLY A 48 -2.13 13.92 0.55
N SER A 49 -2.46 14.21 1.82
CA SER A 49 -1.90 13.53 2.99
C SER A 49 -2.90 12.58 3.65
N VAL A 50 -2.91 11.31 3.21
CA VAL A 50 -3.66 10.25 3.92
C VAL A 50 -3.14 10.01 5.34
N VAL A 51 -1.87 10.37 5.59
CA VAL A 51 -1.25 10.33 6.93
C VAL A 51 -1.98 11.29 7.86
N ASN A 52 -2.19 12.54 7.44
CA ASN A 52 -2.92 13.53 8.23
C ASN A 52 -4.38 13.11 8.46
N VAL A 53 -5.07 12.59 7.43
CA VAL A 53 -6.42 12.05 7.58
C VAL A 53 -6.48 10.95 8.65
N LEU A 54 -5.61 9.94 8.56
CA LEU A 54 -5.60 8.84 9.53
C LEU A 54 -5.19 9.32 10.93
N THR A 55 -4.25 10.26 11.03
CA THR A 55 -3.88 10.89 12.31
C THR A 55 -5.09 11.52 12.99
N SER A 56 -5.94 12.21 12.23
CA SER A 56 -7.16 12.85 12.74
C SER A 56 -8.25 11.84 13.10
N LEU A 57 -8.50 10.84 12.25
CA LEU A 57 -9.64 9.94 12.39
C LEU A 57 -9.38 8.77 13.34
N VAL A 58 -8.16 8.23 13.36
CA VAL A 58 -7.82 7.02 14.12
C VAL A 58 -6.68 7.21 15.12
N GLY A 59 -6.14 8.43 15.24
CA GLY A 59 -4.95 8.68 16.07
C GLY A 59 -5.14 8.39 17.56
N ASN A 60 -6.25 8.84 18.15
CA ASN A 60 -6.45 8.76 19.61
C ASN A 60 -7.76 8.10 20.06
N VAL A 61 -8.82 8.19 19.25
CA VAL A 61 -10.19 7.80 19.68
C VAL A 61 -10.34 6.31 20.01
N PHE A 62 -9.47 5.46 19.48
CA PHE A 62 -9.46 4.01 19.74
C PHE A 62 -8.98 3.65 21.16
N GLY A 63 -8.27 4.56 21.84
CA GLY A 63 -7.77 4.38 23.21
C GLY A 63 -8.68 4.96 24.30
N PHE A 64 -9.88 5.43 23.96
CA PHE A 64 -10.78 6.09 24.90
C PHE A 64 -11.35 5.09 25.90
N LYS A 65 -11.10 5.28 27.20
CA LYS A 65 -11.60 4.41 28.29
C LYS A 65 -13.13 4.29 28.34
N ALA A 66 -13.85 5.27 27.79
CA ALA A 66 -15.32 5.28 27.75
C ALA A 66 -15.92 4.33 26.69
N ILE A 67 -15.11 3.81 25.77
CA ILE A 67 -15.56 2.95 24.67
C ILE A 67 -14.90 1.58 24.81
N ARG A 68 -15.70 0.50 24.79
CA ARG A 68 -15.18 -0.88 24.91
C ARG A 68 -14.42 -1.35 23.67
N ALA A 69 -14.95 -1.01 22.49
CA ALA A 69 -14.34 -1.31 21.21
C ALA A 69 -14.81 -0.29 20.16
N LEU A 70 -13.96 0.01 19.19
CA LEU A 70 -14.24 0.93 18.10
C LEU A 70 -13.65 0.35 16.82
N ARG A 71 -14.41 0.39 15.72
CA ARG A 71 -13.94 0.01 14.41
C ARG A 71 -14.28 1.07 13.37
N LEU A 72 -13.30 1.49 12.59
CA LEU A 72 -13.52 2.37 11.45
C LEU A 72 -13.93 1.51 10.25
N GLU A 73 -15.22 1.51 9.94
CA GLU A 73 -15.79 0.68 8.87
C GLU A 73 -15.59 1.29 7.49
N ASP A 74 -15.82 2.59 7.31
CA ASP A 74 -15.65 3.23 6.01
C ASP A 74 -15.31 4.73 6.11
N ILE A 75 -14.73 5.27 5.03
CA ILE A 75 -14.52 6.70 4.82
C ILE A 75 -15.09 7.13 3.48
N ARG A 76 -15.87 8.22 3.47
CA ARG A 76 -16.25 8.93 2.25
C ARG A 76 -15.30 10.11 2.03
N PHE A 77 -14.37 9.97 1.08
CA PHE A 77 -13.53 11.08 0.65
C PHE A 77 -14.29 11.97 -0.35
N PRO A 78 -14.39 13.29 -0.14
CA PRO A 78 -14.98 14.20 -1.12
C PRO A 78 -14.06 14.33 -2.35
N VAL A 79 -14.65 14.59 -3.52
CA VAL A 79 -13.89 14.75 -4.78
C VAL A 79 -12.79 15.81 -4.66
N ALA A 80 -13.06 16.90 -3.93
CA ALA A 80 -12.08 17.95 -3.66
C ALA A 80 -10.80 17.39 -3.03
N PHE A 81 -10.91 16.57 -1.99
CA PHE A 81 -9.75 15.90 -1.38
C PHE A 81 -9.11 14.91 -2.34
N VAL A 82 -9.91 14.07 -3.01
CA VAL A 82 -9.38 13.07 -3.96
C VAL A 82 -8.51 13.71 -5.05
N LYS A 83 -8.87 14.92 -5.50
CA LYS A 83 -8.11 15.66 -6.52
C LYS A 83 -6.77 16.22 -6.04
N THR A 84 -6.53 16.27 -4.73
CA THR A 84 -5.22 16.62 -4.16
C THR A 84 -4.25 15.43 -4.11
N CYS A 85 -4.76 14.21 -4.30
CA CYS A 85 -3.98 12.98 -4.27
C CYS A 85 -3.58 12.56 -5.69
N ASN A 86 -2.37 12.02 -5.82
CA ASN A 86 -1.87 11.56 -7.11
C ASN A 86 -2.47 10.21 -7.56
N GLY A 87 -2.82 9.34 -6.60
CA GLY A 87 -3.32 8.01 -6.88
C GLY A 87 -2.29 7.04 -7.47
N PRO A 88 -2.71 5.94 -8.12
CA PRO A 88 -1.82 4.95 -8.72
C PRO A 88 -0.82 5.56 -9.72
N PRO A 89 0.46 5.14 -9.74
CA PRO A 89 1.45 5.63 -10.69
C PRO A 89 1.05 5.45 -12.16
N SER A 90 0.53 4.28 -12.52
CA SER A 90 0.11 3.92 -13.88
C SER A 90 -1.37 3.51 -13.95
N GLY A 91 -1.83 2.68 -13.03
CA GLY A 91 -3.17 2.08 -13.04
C GLY A 91 -3.33 0.95 -14.06
N ILE A 92 -4.50 0.31 -14.03
CA ILE A 92 -4.78 -0.96 -14.71
C ILE A 92 -4.59 -0.89 -16.23
N GLN A 93 -5.10 0.15 -16.88
CA GLN A 93 -5.06 0.28 -18.34
C GLN A 93 -3.62 0.43 -18.82
N VAL A 94 -2.89 1.40 -18.27
CA VAL A 94 -1.50 1.67 -18.66
C VAL A 94 -0.59 0.48 -18.34
N GLU A 95 -0.82 -0.23 -17.23
CA GLU A 95 -0.08 -1.46 -16.94
C GLU A 95 -0.27 -2.52 -18.02
N ARG A 96 -1.53 -2.77 -18.44
CA ARG A 96 -1.82 -3.76 -19.49
C ARG A 96 -1.18 -3.37 -20.81
N ASP A 97 -1.14 -2.08 -21.13
CA ASP A 97 -0.47 -1.54 -22.30
C ASP A 97 1.06 -1.73 -22.21
N LYS A 98 1.64 -1.43 -21.05
CA LYS A 98 3.08 -1.63 -20.77
C LYS A 98 3.50 -3.09 -20.82
N LEU A 99 2.65 -4.03 -20.39
CA LEU A 99 2.96 -5.46 -20.41
C LEU A 99 2.46 -6.18 -21.67
N ASN A 100 1.65 -5.52 -22.49
CA ASN A 100 0.98 -6.10 -23.67
C ASN A 100 0.16 -7.36 -23.33
N LYS A 101 -0.66 -7.29 -22.26
CA LYS A 101 -1.42 -8.44 -21.72
C LYS A 101 -2.90 -8.09 -21.52
N TYR A 102 -3.76 -8.68 -22.35
CA TYR A 102 -5.21 -8.39 -22.40
C TYR A 102 -6.05 -9.66 -22.37
N GLY A 103 -7.36 -9.51 -22.10
CA GLY A 103 -8.33 -10.60 -22.18
C GLY A 103 -8.23 -11.67 -21.08
N ARG A 104 -7.23 -11.59 -20.19
CA ARG A 104 -7.06 -12.52 -19.06
C ARG A 104 -6.49 -11.84 -17.81
N PRO A 105 -6.64 -12.48 -16.63
CA PRO A 105 -5.84 -12.17 -15.46
C PRO A 105 -4.34 -12.36 -15.74
N MET A 106 -3.51 -11.58 -15.04
CA MET A 106 -2.07 -11.81 -14.99
C MET A 106 -1.75 -12.89 -13.96
N LEU A 107 -0.80 -13.76 -14.28
CA LEU A 107 -0.35 -14.86 -13.43
C LEU A 107 0.96 -14.46 -12.74
N GLY A 108 0.96 -14.56 -11.42
CA GLY A 108 2.07 -14.19 -10.55
C GLY A 108 2.47 -15.31 -9.59
N CYS A 109 3.73 -15.33 -9.16
CA CYS A 109 4.21 -16.26 -8.13
C CYS A 109 5.22 -15.61 -7.18
N THR A 110 5.07 -15.83 -5.88
CA THR A 110 6.09 -15.51 -4.88
C THR A 110 7.15 -16.61 -4.83
N ILE A 111 8.43 -16.27 -4.96
CA ILE A 111 9.50 -17.26 -4.90
C ILE A 111 9.58 -17.88 -3.50
N LYS A 112 9.84 -19.19 -3.44
CA LYS A 112 9.92 -19.99 -2.21
C LYS A 112 11.23 -20.80 -2.15
N PRO A 113 11.72 -21.18 -0.96
CA PRO A 113 11.22 -20.84 0.37
C PRO A 113 11.29 -19.33 0.64
N LYS A 114 10.50 -18.85 1.60
CA LYS A 114 10.33 -17.42 1.91
C LYS A 114 11.65 -16.71 2.19
N LEU A 115 12.54 -17.34 2.96
CA LEU A 115 13.89 -16.86 3.27
C LEU A 115 14.91 -17.98 3.06
N GLY A 116 16.18 -17.63 2.85
CA GLY A 116 17.31 -18.57 2.86
C GLY A 116 17.86 -18.97 1.49
N LEU A 117 17.22 -18.59 0.39
CA LEU A 117 17.82 -18.72 -0.94
C LEU A 117 18.93 -17.70 -1.12
N SER A 118 20.03 -18.10 -1.76
CA SER A 118 21.05 -17.17 -2.25
C SER A 118 20.56 -16.43 -3.50
N ALA A 119 21.12 -15.25 -3.78
CA ALA A 119 20.73 -14.42 -4.92
C ALA A 119 20.75 -15.17 -6.26
N LYS A 120 21.80 -15.98 -6.49
CA LYS A 120 21.93 -16.81 -7.70
C LYS A 120 20.81 -17.84 -7.84
N ASN A 121 20.48 -18.54 -6.75
CA ASN A 121 19.39 -19.53 -6.77
C ASN A 121 18.01 -18.85 -6.86
N TYR A 122 17.87 -17.63 -6.33
CA TYR A 122 16.69 -16.80 -6.50
C TYR A 122 16.45 -16.47 -7.97
N GLY A 123 17.47 -15.97 -8.68
CA GLY A 123 17.40 -15.71 -10.12
C GLY A 123 17.08 -16.97 -10.94
N ARG A 124 17.65 -18.12 -10.57
CA ARG A 124 17.28 -19.41 -11.20
C ARG A 124 15.79 -19.70 -11.03
N ALA A 125 15.25 -19.62 -9.81
CA ALA A 125 13.84 -19.88 -9.57
C ALA A 125 12.93 -18.91 -10.35
N VAL A 126 13.30 -17.63 -10.42
CA VAL A 126 12.60 -16.61 -11.22
C VAL A 126 12.56 -17.01 -12.70
N TYR A 127 13.71 -17.35 -13.28
CA TYR A 127 13.80 -17.76 -14.69
C TYR A 127 12.89 -18.97 -14.98
N GLU A 128 12.97 -20.02 -14.16
CA GLU A 128 12.18 -21.25 -14.33
C GLU A 128 10.67 -20.99 -14.26
N CYS A 129 10.24 -20.14 -13.33
CA CYS A 129 8.83 -19.74 -13.19
C CYS A 129 8.34 -18.92 -14.40
N LEU A 130 9.11 -17.93 -14.85
CA LEU A 130 8.71 -17.04 -15.94
C LEU A 130 8.71 -17.74 -17.30
N ARG A 131 9.74 -18.55 -17.60
CA ARG A 131 9.79 -19.34 -18.84
C ARG A 131 8.67 -20.38 -18.90
N GLY A 132 8.16 -20.80 -17.74
CA GLY A 132 7.05 -21.76 -17.61
C GLY A 132 5.68 -21.18 -17.94
N GLY A 133 5.57 -19.87 -18.21
CA GLY A 133 4.33 -19.23 -18.65
C GLY A 133 3.74 -18.22 -17.66
N LEU A 134 4.36 -17.99 -16.49
CA LEU A 134 3.95 -16.90 -15.62
C LEU A 134 4.29 -15.55 -16.25
N ASP A 135 3.48 -14.53 -15.97
CA ASP A 135 3.74 -13.16 -16.42
C ASP A 135 4.77 -12.49 -15.51
N LEU A 136 4.62 -12.73 -14.21
CA LEU A 136 5.33 -12.01 -13.16
C LEU A 136 5.76 -13.00 -12.06
N THR A 137 6.87 -12.71 -11.42
CA THR A 137 7.24 -13.31 -10.13
C THR A 137 7.45 -12.19 -9.11
N LYS A 138 7.65 -12.52 -7.84
CA LYS A 138 7.89 -11.50 -6.81
C LYS A 138 8.78 -11.95 -5.69
N ASP A 139 9.48 -10.97 -5.14
CA ASP A 139 10.08 -11.07 -3.82
C ASP A 139 8.99 -11.42 -2.79
N ASP A 140 9.35 -12.19 -1.77
CA ASP A 140 8.49 -12.36 -0.60
C ASP A 140 8.53 -11.06 0.25
N GLU A 141 7.49 -10.74 1.03
CA GLU A 141 7.40 -9.42 1.69
C GLU A 141 8.53 -9.16 2.68
N ASN A 142 9.11 -10.23 3.24
CA ASN A 142 10.23 -10.12 4.15
C ASN A 142 11.58 -10.43 3.49
N ILE A 143 11.66 -10.53 2.16
CA ILE A 143 12.92 -10.51 1.43
C ILE A 143 13.28 -9.04 1.17
N ASN A 144 14.31 -8.55 1.87
CA ASN A 144 14.79 -7.19 1.72
C ASN A 144 16.30 -7.25 1.42
N SER A 145 17.14 -7.22 2.44
CA SER A 145 18.60 -7.40 2.35
C SER A 145 19.15 -8.08 3.59
N GLN A 146 19.20 -9.41 3.55
CA GLN A 146 19.61 -10.25 4.68
C GLN A 146 21.05 -10.75 4.51
N PRO A 147 21.69 -11.27 5.58
CA PRO A 147 23.03 -11.86 5.48
C PRO A 147 23.16 -12.96 4.42
N PHE A 148 22.11 -13.75 4.18
CA PHE A 148 22.13 -14.84 3.19
C PHE A 148 21.94 -14.35 1.74
N GLN A 149 21.47 -13.11 1.53
CA GLN A 149 21.14 -12.55 0.23
C GLN A 149 21.05 -11.02 0.30
N ARG A 150 22.09 -10.33 -0.16
CA ARG A 150 22.06 -8.88 -0.30
C ARG A 150 21.19 -8.48 -1.50
N TRP A 151 20.54 -7.32 -1.38
CA TRP A 151 19.54 -6.88 -2.34
C TRP A 151 20.13 -6.59 -3.73
N GLN A 152 21.34 -6.03 -3.81
CA GLN A 152 21.99 -5.70 -5.08
C GLN A 152 22.25 -6.96 -5.90
N ASP A 153 22.90 -7.97 -5.30
CA ASP A 153 23.14 -9.27 -5.95
C ASP A 153 21.83 -9.90 -6.45
N ARG A 154 20.77 -9.85 -5.62
CA ARG A 154 19.46 -10.38 -6.02
C ARG A 154 18.91 -9.66 -7.25
N PHE A 155 18.95 -8.32 -7.24
CA PHE A 155 18.41 -7.50 -8.32
C PHE A 155 19.13 -7.83 -9.63
N GLU A 156 20.46 -7.97 -9.61
CA GLU A 156 21.25 -8.32 -10.79
C GLU A 156 20.92 -9.73 -11.33
N PHE A 157 20.89 -10.76 -10.47
CA PHE A 157 20.55 -12.12 -10.91
C PHE A 157 19.11 -12.23 -11.41
N VAL A 158 18.18 -11.49 -10.80
CA VAL A 158 16.78 -11.44 -11.20
C VAL A 158 16.60 -10.71 -12.52
N ALA A 159 17.27 -9.57 -12.72
CA ALA A 159 17.19 -8.82 -13.97
C ALA A 159 17.64 -9.69 -15.16
N ASN A 160 18.80 -10.36 -15.01
CA ASN A 160 19.28 -11.34 -15.99
C ASN A 160 18.27 -12.47 -16.26
N ALA A 161 17.60 -12.98 -15.22
CA ALA A 161 16.59 -14.03 -15.35
C ALA A 161 15.32 -13.55 -16.09
N VAL A 162 14.86 -12.32 -15.82
CA VAL A 162 13.71 -11.68 -16.48
C VAL A 162 14.01 -11.45 -17.97
N ASP A 163 15.19 -10.92 -18.28
CA ASP A 163 15.61 -10.66 -19.66
C ASP A 163 15.72 -11.96 -20.45
N LYS A 164 16.35 -12.98 -19.85
CA LYS A 164 16.45 -14.30 -20.47
C LYS A 164 15.07 -14.92 -20.72
N ALA A 165 14.16 -14.90 -19.75
CA ALA A 165 12.81 -15.44 -19.93
C ALA A 165 12.00 -14.64 -20.96
N THR A 166 12.19 -13.33 -21.04
CA THR A 166 11.57 -12.47 -22.07
C THR A 166 12.03 -12.87 -23.47
N LEU A 167 13.34 -13.06 -23.65
CA LEU A 167 13.91 -13.52 -24.93
C LEU A 167 13.43 -14.93 -25.30
N ASP A 168 13.46 -15.87 -24.37
CA ASP A 168 13.12 -17.26 -24.63
C ASP A 168 11.61 -17.47 -24.93
N THR A 169 10.74 -16.58 -24.45
CA THR A 169 9.28 -16.70 -24.62
C THR A 169 8.68 -15.71 -25.63
N GLY A 170 9.37 -14.62 -25.96
CA GLY A 170 8.82 -13.52 -26.76
C GLY A 170 7.77 -12.67 -26.05
N GLU A 171 7.53 -12.88 -24.75
CA GLU A 171 6.58 -12.12 -23.94
C GLU A 171 7.29 -11.16 -22.99
N ARG A 172 6.69 -9.99 -22.72
CA ARG A 172 7.16 -9.11 -21.63
C ARG A 172 6.97 -9.81 -20.29
N LYS A 173 8.06 -10.00 -19.55
CA LYS A 173 8.09 -10.57 -18.19
C LYS A 173 8.50 -9.52 -17.16
N GLY A 174 8.35 -9.85 -15.88
CA GLY A 174 8.82 -8.99 -14.80
C GLY A 174 8.96 -9.74 -13.48
N HIS A 175 9.63 -9.08 -12.54
CA HIS A 175 9.74 -9.54 -11.17
C HIS A 175 9.56 -8.36 -10.23
N TYR A 176 8.70 -8.48 -9.21
CA TYR A 176 8.51 -7.39 -8.25
C TYR A 176 9.71 -7.37 -7.30
N LEU A 177 10.69 -6.53 -7.63
CA LEU A 177 11.88 -6.32 -6.80
C LEU A 177 11.49 -5.53 -5.54
N ASN A 178 11.71 -6.10 -4.35
CA ASN A 178 11.29 -5.49 -3.10
C ASN A 178 12.26 -4.38 -2.65
N VAL A 179 11.74 -3.15 -2.66
CA VAL A 179 12.48 -1.95 -2.27
C VAL A 179 12.28 -1.55 -0.80
N THR A 180 11.42 -2.25 -0.05
CA THR A 180 11.19 -1.98 1.39
C THR A 180 12.51 -2.03 2.19
N SER A 181 12.77 -1.00 2.99
CA SER A 181 13.98 -0.83 3.80
C SER A 181 13.68 -0.14 5.13
N GLY A 182 14.69 -0.03 6.00
CA GLY A 182 14.56 0.61 7.30
C GLY A 182 14.47 2.13 7.27
N ASP A 183 14.87 2.75 6.15
CA ASP A 183 14.82 4.20 5.93
C ASP A 183 14.49 4.49 4.45
N VAL A 184 14.09 5.73 4.16
CA VAL A 184 13.60 6.15 2.84
C VAL A 184 14.75 6.28 1.86
N GLU A 185 15.94 6.68 2.29
CA GLU A 185 17.13 6.83 1.46
C GLU A 185 17.55 5.50 0.83
N GLN A 186 17.59 4.42 1.63
CA GLN A 186 17.84 3.07 1.15
C GLN A 186 16.71 2.56 0.24
N MET A 187 15.45 2.94 0.50
CA MET A 187 14.32 2.54 -0.33
C MET A 187 14.49 3.14 -1.72
N MET A 188 14.79 4.45 -1.78
CA MET A 188 15.01 5.17 -3.03
C MET A 188 16.24 4.65 -3.76
N LYS A 189 17.33 4.33 -3.07
CA LYS A 189 18.52 3.71 -3.68
C LYS A 189 18.20 2.39 -4.37
N ARG A 190 17.32 1.57 -3.79
CA ARG A 190 16.89 0.31 -4.42
C ARG A 190 15.99 0.57 -5.63
N ALA A 191 15.07 1.53 -5.53
CA ALA A 191 14.19 1.91 -6.62
C ALA A 191 15.00 2.41 -7.84
N GLU A 192 15.97 3.29 -7.62
CA GLU A 192 16.86 3.77 -8.69
C GLU A 192 17.66 2.63 -9.32
N PHE A 193 18.22 1.71 -8.52
CA PHE A 193 18.95 0.58 -9.06
C PHE A 193 18.05 -0.37 -9.88
N ALA A 194 16.80 -0.61 -9.46
CA ALA A 194 15.85 -1.39 -10.25
C ALA A 194 15.55 -0.73 -11.61
N LYS A 195 15.48 0.61 -11.65
CA LYS A 195 15.32 1.38 -12.88
C LYS A 195 16.58 1.32 -13.76
N GLU A 196 17.77 1.44 -13.20
CA GLU A 196 19.04 1.28 -13.92
C GLU A 196 19.14 -0.10 -14.59
N LEU A 197 18.61 -1.14 -13.95
CA LEU A 197 18.49 -2.50 -14.50
C LEU A 197 17.32 -2.69 -15.48
N GLY A 198 16.61 -1.62 -15.85
CA GLY A 198 15.51 -1.66 -16.82
C GLY A 198 14.30 -2.49 -16.39
N GLN A 199 14.14 -2.75 -15.09
CA GLN A 199 13.05 -3.61 -14.62
C GLN A 199 11.70 -2.88 -14.67
N PRO A 200 10.60 -3.56 -15.02
CA PRO A 200 9.32 -2.88 -15.27
C PRO A 200 8.50 -2.61 -14.01
N ILE A 201 8.83 -3.25 -12.88
CA ILE A 201 8.01 -3.26 -11.68
C ILE A 201 8.84 -3.49 -10.41
N ILE A 202 8.49 -2.78 -9.34
CA ILE A 202 9.01 -2.99 -7.98
C ILE A 202 7.87 -3.29 -7.02
N MET A 203 8.19 -3.75 -5.80
CA MET A 203 7.21 -3.87 -4.72
C MET A 203 7.60 -3.15 -3.42
N HIS A 204 6.57 -2.80 -2.65
CA HIS A 204 6.69 -2.13 -1.37
C HIS A 204 5.66 -2.62 -0.34
N ASP A 205 6.08 -2.70 0.92
CA ASP A 205 5.25 -3.11 2.06
C ASP A 205 4.70 -1.88 2.78
N PHE A 206 3.63 -1.29 2.24
CA PHE A 206 3.22 0.07 2.58
C PHE A 206 2.83 0.30 4.04
N LEU A 207 2.29 -0.70 4.75
CA LEU A 207 1.90 -0.53 6.16
C LEU A 207 3.11 -0.61 7.09
N THR A 208 4.02 -1.55 6.84
CA THR A 208 5.22 -1.72 7.67
C THR A 208 6.25 -0.62 7.42
N ALA A 209 6.33 -0.09 6.19
CA ALA A 209 7.15 1.06 5.86
C ALA A 209 6.46 2.41 6.16
N GLY A 210 5.13 2.44 6.14
CA GLY A 210 4.31 3.61 6.41
C GLY A 210 3.88 4.38 5.15
N PHE A 211 2.73 5.06 5.27
CA PHE A 211 2.12 5.82 4.17
C PHE A 211 2.98 6.97 3.65
N THR A 212 3.82 7.58 4.49
CA THR A 212 4.75 8.62 4.05
C THR A 212 5.75 8.07 3.04
N ALA A 213 6.42 6.95 3.36
CA ALA A 213 7.35 6.28 2.46
C ALA A 213 6.65 5.80 1.17
N ASN A 214 5.46 5.20 1.30
CA ASN A 214 4.69 4.75 0.15
C ASN A 214 4.32 5.91 -0.80
N THR A 215 3.87 7.03 -0.26
CA THR A 215 3.48 8.21 -1.07
C THR A 215 4.69 8.80 -1.80
N THR A 216 5.85 8.85 -1.15
CA THR A 216 7.11 9.24 -1.78
C THR A 216 7.48 8.30 -2.93
N LEU A 217 7.43 6.99 -2.69
CA LEU A 217 7.76 5.99 -3.70
C LEU A 217 6.77 6.01 -4.88
N ALA A 218 5.47 6.20 -4.63
CA ALA A 218 4.46 6.28 -5.68
C ALA A 218 4.62 7.51 -6.58
N LYS A 219 5.03 8.66 -6.02
CA LYS A 219 5.41 9.85 -6.81
C LYS A 219 6.59 9.52 -7.72
N TRP A 220 7.66 8.97 -7.14
CA TRP A 220 8.84 8.58 -7.90
C TRP A 220 8.53 7.56 -9.01
N CYS A 221 7.70 6.55 -8.72
CA CYS A 221 7.32 5.54 -9.72
C CYS A 221 6.62 6.16 -10.93
N ARG A 222 5.74 7.14 -10.69
CA ARG A 222 5.06 7.88 -11.77
C ARG A 222 6.06 8.62 -12.64
N ASP A 223 6.96 9.37 -12.03
CA ASP A 223 7.94 10.20 -12.74
C ASP A 223 8.96 9.37 -13.51
N ASN A 224 9.16 8.11 -13.12
CA ASN A 224 10.13 7.20 -13.72
C ASN A 224 9.51 6.06 -14.53
N GLY A 225 8.18 6.06 -14.73
CA GLY A 225 7.48 5.04 -15.52
C GLY A 225 7.48 3.63 -14.90
N MET A 226 7.85 3.49 -13.63
CA MET A 226 7.94 2.22 -12.89
C MET A 226 6.55 1.79 -12.40
N LEU A 227 6.21 0.50 -12.54
CA LEU A 227 5.01 -0.05 -11.90
C LEU A 227 5.26 -0.31 -10.41
N LEU A 228 4.23 -0.10 -9.58
CA LEU A 228 4.32 -0.26 -8.13
C LEU A 228 3.36 -1.31 -7.59
N HIS A 229 3.88 -2.49 -7.24
CA HIS A 229 3.13 -3.51 -6.54
C HIS A 229 3.09 -3.25 -5.03
N ILE A 230 1.90 -3.25 -4.42
CA ILE A 230 1.78 -3.08 -2.98
C ILE A 230 1.42 -4.38 -2.29
N HIS A 231 2.30 -4.77 -1.37
CA HIS A 231 2.04 -5.85 -0.44
C HIS A 231 1.51 -5.30 0.89
N ARG A 232 0.51 -5.98 1.46
CA ARG A 232 -0.23 -5.50 2.65
C ARG A 232 0.25 -6.10 3.96
N ALA A 233 1.55 -6.37 4.11
CA ALA A 233 2.11 -6.92 5.35
C ALA A 233 1.58 -6.13 6.56
N MET A 234 1.30 -6.80 7.69
CA MET A 234 0.69 -6.22 8.91
C MET A 234 -0.83 -5.92 8.86
N HIS A 235 -1.51 -5.91 7.70
CA HIS A 235 -2.92 -5.49 7.62
C HIS A 235 -3.87 -6.22 8.60
N ALA A 236 -3.71 -7.54 8.75
CA ALA A 236 -4.59 -8.37 9.58
C ALA A 236 -4.46 -8.09 11.08
N VAL A 237 -3.39 -7.41 11.52
CA VAL A 237 -3.28 -6.89 12.90
C VAL A 237 -4.35 -5.82 13.14
N ILE A 238 -4.75 -5.11 12.09
CA ILE A 238 -5.63 -3.95 12.15
C ILE A 238 -7.06 -4.31 11.71
N ASP A 239 -7.23 -5.18 10.72
CA ASP A 239 -8.51 -5.33 10.02
C ASP A 239 -9.30 -6.61 10.29
N ARG A 240 -8.70 -7.58 11.01
CA ARG A 240 -9.27 -8.93 11.16
C ARG A 240 -10.44 -9.00 12.15
N ASN A 241 -10.39 -8.25 13.24
CA ASN A 241 -11.41 -8.30 14.28
C ASN A 241 -12.67 -7.52 13.83
N PRO A 242 -13.88 -8.11 13.92
CA PRO A 242 -15.10 -7.43 13.49
C PRO A 242 -15.54 -6.27 14.40
N ASN A 243 -15.04 -6.22 15.64
CA ASN A 243 -15.47 -5.25 16.64
C ASN A 243 -14.46 -4.13 16.89
N HIS A 244 -13.18 -4.33 16.52
CA HIS A 244 -12.12 -3.38 16.79
C HIS A 244 -11.13 -3.27 15.63
N GLY A 245 -10.69 -2.04 15.33
CA GLY A 245 -9.63 -1.77 14.37
C GLY A 245 -10.09 -0.98 13.14
N ILE A 246 -9.52 -1.24 11.97
CA ILE A 246 -9.86 -0.51 10.74
C ILE A 246 -10.20 -1.53 9.67
N HIS A 247 -11.40 -1.47 9.11
CA HIS A 247 -11.79 -2.41 8.07
C HIS A 247 -10.89 -2.26 6.84
N PHE A 248 -10.51 -3.38 6.19
CA PHE A 248 -9.58 -3.40 5.05
C PHE A 248 -9.99 -2.44 3.92
N ARG A 249 -11.30 -2.28 3.65
CA ARG A 249 -11.83 -1.31 2.67
C ARG A 249 -11.35 0.13 2.87
N VAL A 250 -11.12 0.54 4.11
CA VAL A 250 -10.57 1.87 4.44
C VAL A 250 -9.10 1.92 4.03
N LEU A 251 -8.32 0.88 4.38
CA LEU A 251 -6.92 0.76 3.98
C LEU A 251 -6.77 0.76 2.45
N VAL A 252 -7.68 0.11 1.73
CA VAL A 252 -7.74 0.12 0.25
C VAL A 252 -7.96 1.54 -0.28
N LYS A 253 -8.91 2.30 0.28
CA LYS A 253 -9.16 3.70 -0.13
C LYS A 253 -7.95 4.58 0.13
N CYS A 254 -7.35 4.49 1.32
CA CYS A 254 -6.15 5.24 1.68
C CYS A 254 -4.96 4.89 0.78
N LEU A 255 -4.74 3.60 0.48
CA LEU A 255 -3.67 3.20 -0.43
C LEU A 255 -3.93 3.72 -1.84
N ARG A 256 -5.17 3.64 -2.33
CA ARG A 256 -5.50 4.14 -3.68
C ARG A 256 -5.24 5.64 -3.80
N LEU A 257 -5.39 6.41 -2.72
CA LEU A 257 -5.05 7.84 -2.70
C LEU A 257 -3.54 8.09 -2.58
N SER A 258 -2.84 7.33 -1.73
CA SER A 258 -1.38 7.38 -1.57
C SER A 258 -0.63 6.99 -2.84
N GLY A 259 -1.10 5.94 -3.51
CA GLY A 259 -0.59 5.42 -4.78
C GLY A 259 -0.07 3.98 -4.68
N GLY A 260 -0.51 3.16 -5.63
CA GLY A 260 -0.10 1.78 -5.85
C GLY A 260 -0.85 1.23 -7.06
N ASP A 261 -0.16 0.52 -7.94
CA ASP A 261 -0.77 -0.07 -9.14
C ASP A 261 -1.46 -1.39 -8.81
N HIS A 262 -0.86 -2.17 -7.91
CA HIS A 262 -1.47 -3.39 -7.34
C HIS A 262 -1.74 -3.26 -5.85
N LEU A 263 -2.68 -4.06 -5.37
CA LEU A 263 -2.86 -4.36 -3.95
C LEU A 263 -3.33 -5.80 -3.80
N HIS A 264 -2.75 -6.54 -2.85
CA HIS A 264 -3.31 -7.82 -2.40
C HIS A 264 -4.70 -7.61 -1.78
N THR A 265 -5.76 -8.22 -2.32
CA THR A 265 -7.15 -8.00 -1.84
C THR A 265 -7.81 -9.21 -1.20
N GLY A 266 -7.18 -10.39 -1.23
CA GLY A 266 -7.76 -11.65 -0.75
C GLY A 266 -8.08 -12.60 -1.91
N THR A 267 -8.54 -13.81 -1.59
CA THR A 267 -8.79 -14.88 -2.57
C THR A 267 -10.18 -15.47 -2.39
N VAL A 268 -11.18 -14.60 -2.14
CA VAL A 268 -12.44 -14.87 -1.39
C VAL A 268 -12.23 -14.70 0.12
#